data_AF-A0A1G2ZNR8-F1
#
_entry.id   AF-A0A1G2ZNR8-F1
#
_cell.length_a   1.000
_cell.length_b   1.000
_cell.length_c   1.000
_cell.angle_alpha   90.00
_cell.angle_beta   90.00
_cell.angle_gamma   90.00
#
_symmetry.space_group_name_H-M   'P 1'
#
loop_
_entity.id
_entity.type
_entity.pdbx_description
1 polymer ?
#
loop_
_entity_poly.entity_id
_entity_poly.type
_entity_poly.pdbx_seq_one_letter_code
_entity_poly.pdbx_strand_id
1 'polypeptide(L)'
;MKRLYMLLSVICCFYFTGCASYSQIMINAMGEWQRCYSYGYGVMGIATADSIQNDCVKSLRAAGYIEIEKAGVIGICLSDEDTPLIIKVKENSPADTAGIKAGDKIIKIDGQNVSNKRDARLLLFGMADTPVEVTIARDGVETTYKLIRASFTKIFGMPTETKTKEDSSDK
;
A
#
# COMPACT_ATOMS: atom_id res chain seq x y z
N MET A 1 -12.66 3.18 -58.21
CA MET A 1 -12.04 2.10 -57.41
C MET A 1 -10.83 2.55 -56.57
N LYS A 2 -9.84 3.30 -57.09
CA LYS A 2 -8.65 3.74 -56.32
C LYS A 2 -8.95 4.63 -55.08
N ARG A 3 -9.95 5.53 -55.14
CA ARG A 3 -10.33 6.39 -54.00
C ARG A 3 -11.01 5.65 -52.84
N LEU A 4 -11.72 4.55 -53.11
CA LEU A 4 -12.38 3.74 -52.07
C LEU A 4 -11.37 2.87 -51.31
N TYR A 5 -10.37 2.34 -52.02
CA TYR A 5 -9.24 1.61 -51.43
C TYR A 5 -8.35 2.51 -50.55
N MET A 6 -8.12 3.76 -51.00
CA MET A 6 -7.33 4.75 -50.25
C MET A 6 -8.07 5.22 -48.98
N LEU A 7 -9.40 5.35 -48.98
CA LEU A 7 -10.17 5.63 -47.77
C LEU A 7 -10.21 4.43 -46.81
N LEU A 8 -10.32 3.19 -47.31
CA LEU A 8 -10.24 1.99 -46.47
C LEU A 8 -8.86 1.81 -45.83
N SER A 9 -7.76 2.12 -46.53
CA SER A 9 -6.41 1.96 -46.00
C SER A 9 -6.07 2.97 -44.90
N VAL A 10 -6.58 4.21 -45.03
CA VAL A 10 -6.37 5.26 -44.01
C VAL A 10 -7.17 4.96 -42.74
N ILE A 11 -8.40 4.47 -42.85
CA ILE A 11 -9.20 4.04 -41.69
C ILE A 11 -8.54 2.87 -40.96
N CYS A 12 -7.98 1.90 -41.69
CA CYS A 12 -7.27 0.77 -41.09
C CYS A 12 -6.05 1.22 -40.26
N CYS A 13 -5.27 2.21 -40.70
CA CYS A 13 -4.11 2.71 -39.93
C CYS A 13 -4.47 3.39 -38.59
N PHE A 14 -5.65 4.00 -38.44
CA PHE A 14 -6.07 4.60 -37.17
C PHE A 14 -6.51 3.56 -36.12
N TYR A 15 -7.00 2.39 -36.55
CA TYR A 15 -7.41 1.32 -35.61
C TYR A 15 -6.24 0.55 -34.98
N PHE A 16 -5.04 0.64 -35.54
CA PHE A 16 -3.88 -0.16 -35.11
C PHE A 16 -2.76 0.63 -34.44
N THR A 17 -2.88 1.96 -34.27
CA THR A 17 -1.77 2.83 -33.81
C THR A 17 -1.84 3.25 -32.34
N GLY A 18 -2.80 2.77 -31.55
CA GLY A 18 -2.87 3.07 -30.12
C GLY A 18 -1.86 2.27 -29.30
N CYS A 19 -1.28 2.89 -28.26
CA CYS A 19 -0.59 2.18 -27.18
C CYS A 19 -1.22 2.54 -25.83
N ALA A 20 -1.12 1.62 -24.87
CA ALA A 20 -1.49 1.88 -23.48
C ALA A 20 -0.49 1.21 -22.55
N SER A 21 -0.24 1.84 -21.40
CA SER A 21 0.51 1.26 -20.30
C SER A 21 -0.35 1.26 -19.04
N TYR A 22 -0.24 0.19 -18.28
CA TYR A 22 -0.95 0.00 -17.02
C TYR A 22 0.10 -0.17 -15.92
N SER A 23 -0.02 0.59 -14.84
CA SER A 23 0.87 0.48 -13.69
C SER A 23 0.07 0.58 -12.40
N GLN A 24 0.23 -0.41 -11.52
CA GLN A 24 -0.35 -0.39 -10.18
C GLN A 24 0.73 -0.79 -9.18
N ILE A 25 0.98 0.10 -8.20
CA ILE A 25 1.84 -0.22 -7.06
C ILE A 25 0.98 -0.85 -5.97
N MET A 26 1.48 -1.95 -5.44
CA MET A 26 0.87 -2.78 -4.41
C MET A 26 1.81 -2.80 -3.20
N ILE A 27 1.27 -2.82 -1.98
CA ILE A 27 2.05 -2.92 -0.73
C ILE A 27 1.37 -3.89 0.24
N ASN A 28 2.16 -4.62 1.03
CA ASN A 28 1.66 -5.50 2.08
C ASN A 28 1.96 -4.95 3.49
N ALA A 29 1.45 -5.64 4.52
CA ALA A 29 1.64 -5.27 5.92
C ALA A 29 3.12 -5.24 6.38
N MET A 30 4.01 -5.96 5.69
CA MET A 30 5.44 -5.96 5.99
C MET A 30 6.17 -4.77 5.35
N GLY A 31 5.48 -3.96 4.55
CA GLY A 31 6.07 -2.83 3.82
C GLY A 31 6.77 -3.24 2.52
N GLU A 32 6.59 -4.49 2.09
CA GLU A 32 7.07 -4.93 0.78
C GLU A 32 6.14 -4.37 -0.29
N TRP A 33 6.71 -3.77 -1.32
CA TRP A 33 5.95 -3.23 -2.44
C TRP A 33 6.31 -3.97 -3.73
N GLN A 34 5.33 -4.07 -4.61
CA GLN A 34 5.44 -4.68 -5.93
C GLN A 34 4.72 -3.80 -6.95
N ARG A 35 5.25 -3.71 -8.17
CA ARG A 35 4.62 -2.95 -9.27
C ARG A 35 4.09 -3.93 -10.30
N CYS A 36 2.77 -4.01 -10.43
CA CYS A 36 2.14 -4.64 -11.60
C CYS A 36 2.24 -3.66 -12.78
N TYR A 37 3.04 -3.99 -13.78
CA TYR A 37 3.23 -3.17 -14.97
C TYR A 37 3.06 -3.99 -16.24
N SER A 38 2.31 -3.43 -17.20
CA SER A 38 2.16 -3.99 -18.53
C SER A 38 2.02 -2.86 -19.55
N TYR A 39 2.34 -3.13 -20.81
CA TYR A 39 2.10 -2.21 -21.91
C TYR A 39 1.66 -3.00 -23.15
N GLY A 40 0.91 -2.34 -24.03
CA GLY A 40 0.37 -2.97 -25.23
C GLY A 40 0.26 -2.00 -26.39
N TYR A 41 0.35 -2.54 -27.60
CA TYR A 41 0.17 -1.82 -28.87
C TYR A 41 -0.98 -2.41 -29.68
N GLY A 42 -1.75 -1.56 -30.33
CA GLY A 42 -2.98 -1.94 -31.02
C GLY A 42 -4.05 -2.49 -30.08
N VAL A 43 -5.24 -2.72 -30.60
CA VAL A 43 -6.40 -3.14 -29.79
C VAL A 43 -6.17 -4.47 -29.05
N MET A 44 -5.53 -5.44 -29.70
CA MET A 44 -5.22 -6.73 -29.08
C MET A 44 -4.11 -6.60 -28.03
N GLY A 45 -3.04 -5.85 -28.32
CA GLY A 45 -1.95 -5.66 -27.37
C GLY A 45 -2.44 -4.93 -26.11
N ILE A 46 -3.24 -3.88 -26.26
CA ILE A 46 -3.86 -3.15 -25.15
C ILE A 46 -4.71 -4.09 -24.29
N ALA A 47 -5.59 -4.89 -24.90
CA ALA A 47 -6.44 -5.83 -24.16
C ALA A 47 -5.61 -6.91 -23.43
N THR A 48 -4.57 -7.45 -24.06
CA THR A 48 -3.68 -8.41 -23.39
C THR A 48 -2.89 -7.78 -22.24
N ALA A 49 -2.42 -6.54 -22.41
CA ALA A 49 -1.71 -5.80 -21.37
C ALA A 49 -2.62 -5.55 -20.15
N ASP A 50 -3.87 -5.15 -20.39
CA ASP A 50 -4.87 -4.99 -19.33
C ASP A 50 -5.12 -6.32 -18.60
N SER A 51 -5.29 -7.44 -19.32
CA SER A 51 -5.45 -8.77 -18.72
C SER A 51 -4.26 -9.16 -17.84
N ILE A 52 -3.03 -8.99 -18.35
CA ILE A 52 -1.79 -9.31 -17.61
C ILE A 52 -1.70 -8.48 -16.34
N GLN A 53 -2.03 -7.18 -16.41
CA GLN A 53 -2.03 -6.32 -15.23
C GLN A 53 -3.07 -6.79 -14.22
N ASN A 54 -4.28 -7.08 -14.68
CA ASN A 54 -5.38 -7.48 -13.81
C ASN A 54 -5.07 -8.80 -13.10
N ASP A 55 -4.46 -9.75 -13.79
CA ASP A 55 -4.07 -11.02 -13.19
C ASP A 55 -2.94 -10.84 -12.17
N CYS A 56 -1.94 -9.99 -12.44
CA CYS A 56 -0.93 -9.61 -11.45
C CYS A 56 -1.56 -9.02 -10.18
N VAL A 57 -2.47 -8.05 -10.35
CA VAL A 57 -3.15 -7.40 -9.22
C VAL A 57 -3.97 -8.40 -8.42
N LYS A 58 -4.72 -9.30 -9.08
CA LYS A 58 -5.49 -10.36 -8.41
C LYS A 58 -4.59 -11.30 -7.61
N SER A 59 -3.47 -11.75 -8.19
CA SER A 59 -2.51 -12.62 -7.50
C SER A 59 -1.92 -11.94 -6.26
N LEU A 60 -1.56 -10.66 -6.35
CA LEU A 60 -1.02 -9.93 -5.21
C LEU A 60 -2.06 -9.66 -4.13
N ARG A 61 -3.32 -9.36 -4.49
CA ARG A 61 -4.42 -9.27 -3.50
C ARG A 61 -4.61 -10.57 -2.74
N ALA A 62 -4.55 -11.71 -3.43
CA ALA A 62 -4.62 -13.03 -2.79
C ALA A 62 -3.43 -13.29 -1.84
N ALA A 63 -2.28 -12.66 -2.10
CA ALA A 63 -1.10 -12.69 -1.23
C ALA A 63 -1.12 -11.63 -0.11
N GLY A 64 -2.23 -10.90 0.08
CA GLY A 64 -2.37 -9.90 1.15
C GLY A 64 -1.81 -8.51 0.83
N TYR A 65 -1.59 -8.21 -0.45
CA TYR A 65 -1.23 -6.86 -0.88
C TYR A 65 -2.49 -6.00 -1.12
N ILE A 66 -2.36 -4.71 -0.88
CA ILE A 66 -3.37 -3.68 -1.18
C ILE A 66 -2.75 -2.71 -2.18
N GLU A 67 -3.57 -2.12 -3.07
CA GLU A 67 -3.13 -0.97 -3.86
C GLU A 67 -2.58 0.12 -2.93
N ILE A 68 -1.39 0.64 -3.20
CA ILE A 68 -0.72 1.55 -2.26
C ILE A 68 -1.54 2.81 -1.93
N GLU A 69 -2.33 3.30 -2.89
CA GLU A 69 -3.22 4.45 -2.70
C GLU A 69 -4.39 4.16 -1.77
N LYS A 70 -4.76 2.89 -1.61
CA LYS A 70 -5.83 2.44 -0.71
C LYS A 70 -5.30 1.86 0.60
N ALA A 71 -3.98 1.68 0.71
CA ALA A 71 -3.36 1.15 1.91
C ALA A 71 -3.42 2.18 3.04
N GLY A 72 -3.73 1.71 4.25
CA GLY A 72 -3.97 2.50 5.44
C GLY A 72 -3.06 2.11 6.59
N VAL A 73 -2.60 3.11 7.34
CA VAL A 73 -1.70 2.98 8.50
C VAL A 73 -2.04 3.97 9.60
N ILE A 74 -1.52 3.74 10.80
CA ILE A 74 -1.66 4.68 11.93
C ILE A 74 -0.43 5.59 12.14
N GLY A 75 0.65 5.38 11.38
CA GLY A 75 1.86 6.22 11.40
C GLY A 75 2.81 5.99 12.56
N ILE A 76 3.13 4.73 12.85
CA ILE A 76 4.14 4.35 13.85
C ILE A 76 5.30 3.58 13.19
N CYS A 77 6.46 3.58 13.84
CA CYS A 77 7.53 2.63 13.58
C CYS A 77 7.72 1.75 14.81
N LEU A 78 7.84 0.44 14.59
CA LEU A 78 8.11 -0.54 15.64
C LEU A 78 9.60 -0.85 15.71
N SER A 79 10.06 -1.32 16.89
CA SER A 79 11.44 -1.77 17.13
C SER A 79 11.92 -2.78 16.08
N ASP A 80 13.24 -2.85 15.85
CA ASP A 80 13.82 -3.89 15.01
C ASP A 80 13.83 -5.27 15.68
N GLU A 81 13.74 -5.30 17.00
CA GLU A 81 13.48 -6.52 17.77
C GLU A 81 12.08 -7.07 17.48
N ASP A 82 11.85 -8.35 17.81
CA ASP A 82 10.54 -8.99 17.61
C ASP A 82 9.56 -8.66 18.75
N THR A 83 9.33 -7.36 18.95
CA THR A 83 8.47 -6.82 20.00
C THR A 83 7.57 -5.73 19.42
N PRO A 84 6.31 -5.61 19.88
CA PRO A 84 5.38 -4.57 19.43
C PRO A 84 5.65 -3.22 20.13
N LEU A 85 6.92 -2.88 20.33
CA LEU A 85 7.36 -1.62 20.94
C LEU A 85 7.42 -0.52 19.89
N ILE A 86 6.76 0.60 20.16
CA ILE A 86 6.79 1.80 19.31
C ILE A 86 8.08 2.56 19.59
N ILE A 87 8.89 2.77 18.55
CA ILE A 87 10.14 3.54 18.63
C ILE A 87 10.00 4.93 18.04
N LYS A 88 8.98 5.16 17.20
CA LYS A 88 8.71 6.45 16.56
C LYS A 88 7.24 6.57 16.19
N VAL A 89 6.75 7.81 16.24
CA VAL A 89 5.42 8.18 15.76
C VAL A 89 5.61 9.28 14.72
N LYS A 90 4.97 9.16 13.56
CA LYS A 90 5.04 10.15 12.49
C LYS A 90 4.15 11.34 12.86
N GLU A 91 4.69 12.55 12.76
CA GLU A 91 3.92 13.79 12.97
C GLU A 91 2.69 13.84 12.06
N ASN A 92 1.59 14.39 12.56
CA ASN A 92 0.32 14.53 11.87
C ASN A 92 -0.32 13.18 11.45
N SER A 93 0.11 12.08 12.05
CA SER A 93 -0.51 10.77 11.86
C SER A 93 -1.69 10.54 12.81
N PRO A 94 -2.53 9.51 12.56
CA PRO A 94 -3.56 9.10 13.51
C PRO A 94 -3.02 8.79 14.91
N ALA A 95 -1.87 8.11 15.01
CA ALA A 95 -1.24 7.80 16.29
C ALA A 95 -0.76 9.06 17.03
N ASP A 96 -0.14 10.01 16.30
CA ASP A 96 0.30 11.30 16.86
C ASP A 96 -0.87 12.10 17.42
N THR A 97 -1.93 12.24 16.62
CA THR A 97 -3.16 12.96 17.00
C THR A 97 -3.81 12.35 18.25
N ALA A 98 -3.70 11.04 18.44
CA ALA A 98 -4.23 10.33 19.59
C ALA A 98 -3.33 10.40 20.84
N GLY A 99 -2.10 10.91 20.72
CA GLY A 99 -1.15 10.99 21.85
C GLY A 99 -0.40 9.68 22.13
N ILE A 100 -0.37 8.76 21.17
CA ILE A 100 0.54 7.61 21.17
C ILE A 100 1.97 8.13 21.00
N LYS A 101 2.93 7.53 21.71
CA LYS A 101 4.32 8.01 21.77
C LYS A 101 5.31 6.85 21.63
N ALA A 102 6.56 7.19 21.32
CA ALA A 102 7.66 6.25 21.46
C ALA A 102 7.75 5.77 22.92
N GLY A 103 8.07 4.48 23.11
CA GLY A 103 8.04 3.79 24.40
C GLY A 103 6.73 3.04 24.68
N ASP A 104 5.66 3.31 23.93
CA ASP A 104 4.41 2.56 24.04
C ASP A 104 4.58 1.13 23.53
N LYS A 105 4.05 0.16 24.28
CA LYS A 105 3.96 -1.23 23.83
C LYS A 105 2.54 -1.55 23.39
N ILE A 106 2.36 -1.97 22.14
CA ILE A 106 1.05 -2.44 21.68
C ILE A 106 0.80 -3.83 22.26
N ILE A 107 -0.34 -4.01 22.91
CA ILE A 107 -0.72 -5.27 23.56
C ILE A 107 -1.98 -5.89 22.95
N LYS A 108 -2.81 -5.10 22.27
CA LYS A 108 -4.05 -5.57 21.62
C LYS A 108 -4.41 -4.71 20.42
N ILE A 109 -4.91 -5.34 19.36
CA ILE A 109 -5.47 -4.66 18.19
C ILE A 109 -6.78 -5.35 17.82
N ASP A 110 -7.87 -4.57 17.66
CA ASP A 110 -9.20 -5.07 17.31
C ASP A 110 -9.62 -6.29 18.15
N GLY A 111 -9.39 -6.22 19.46
CA GLY A 111 -9.69 -7.30 20.41
C GLY A 111 -8.64 -8.43 20.48
N GLN A 112 -7.72 -8.53 19.54
CA GLN A 112 -6.72 -9.61 19.45
C GLN A 112 -5.43 -9.24 20.19
N ASN A 113 -4.94 -10.12 21.07
CA ASN A 113 -3.68 -9.91 21.78
C ASN A 113 -2.49 -9.94 20.82
N VAL A 114 -1.53 -9.05 21.05
CA VAL A 114 -0.34 -8.89 20.21
C VAL A 114 0.90 -9.06 21.08
N SER A 115 1.75 -10.01 20.72
CA SER A 115 2.97 -10.32 21.48
C SER A 115 4.26 -9.96 20.74
N ASN A 116 4.20 -9.83 19.41
CA ASN A 116 5.35 -9.67 18.55
C ASN A 116 5.11 -8.58 17.48
N LYS A 117 6.18 -8.20 16.79
CA LYS A 117 6.14 -7.12 15.79
C LYS A 117 5.33 -7.50 14.55
N ARG A 118 5.42 -8.75 14.12
CA ARG A 118 4.79 -9.24 12.90
C ARG A 118 3.26 -9.15 13.01
N ASP A 119 2.71 -9.62 14.12
CA ASP A 119 1.27 -9.60 14.37
C ASP A 119 0.77 -8.15 14.48
N ALA A 120 1.53 -7.27 15.14
CA ALA A 120 1.23 -5.85 15.19
C ALA A 120 1.11 -5.24 13.78
N ARG A 121 2.10 -5.50 12.91
CA ARG A 121 2.10 -5.01 11.53
C ARG A 121 0.90 -5.52 10.73
N LEU A 122 0.60 -6.82 10.84
CA LEU A 122 -0.52 -7.45 10.13
C LEU A 122 -1.87 -6.85 10.52
N LEU A 123 -2.11 -6.62 11.81
CA LEU A 123 -3.40 -6.13 12.30
C LEU A 123 -3.56 -4.60 12.13
N LEU A 124 -2.47 -3.84 12.21
CA LEU A 124 -2.52 -2.39 11.98
C LEU A 124 -2.68 -2.03 10.51
N PHE A 125 -2.16 -2.83 9.59
CA PHE A 125 -2.26 -2.59 8.17
C PHE A 125 -3.64 -2.96 7.62
N GLY A 126 -4.23 -2.10 6.79
CA GLY A 126 -5.56 -2.33 6.23
C GLY A 126 -5.90 -1.31 5.15
N MET A 127 -7.18 -1.16 4.83
CA MET A 127 -7.64 -0.09 3.94
C MET A 127 -7.58 1.26 4.65
N ALA A 128 -7.22 2.33 3.95
CA ALA A 128 -7.37 3.69 4.43
C ALA A 128 -8.84 3.99 4.76
N ASP A 129 -9.06 4.96 5.65
CA ASP A 129 -10.37 5.42 6.12
C ASP A 129 -11.20 4.35 6.85
N THR A 130 -10.56 3.25 7.26
CA THR A 130 -11.17 2.22 8.12
C THR A 130 -10.75 2.36 9.58
N PRO A 131 -11.63 2.02 10.53
CA PRO A 131 -11.29 2.07 11.95
C PRO A 131 -10.34 0.95 12.36
N VAL A 132 -9.54 1.22 13.38
CA VAL A 132 -8.74 0.24 14.12
C VAL A 132 -8.72 0.62 15.59
N GLU A 133 -8.95 -0.36 16.46
CA GLU A 133 -8.81 -0.21 17.90
C GLU A 133 -7.45 -0.73 18.35
N VAL A 134 -6.68 0.09 19.07
CA VAL A 134 -5.32 -0.25 19.52
C VAL A 134 -5.24 -0.02 21.02
N THR A 135 -4.89 -1.06 21.77
CA THR A 135 -4.54 -0.93 23.19
C THR A 135 -3.02 -0.95 23.34
N ILE A 136 -2.49 0.06 24.02
CA ILE A 136 -1.08 0.16 24.39
C ILE A 136 -0.92 0.09 25.90
N ALA A 137 0.26 -0.34 26.35
CA ALA A 137 0.72 -0.24 27.72
C ALA A 137 1.85 0.80 27.80
N ARG A 138 1.71 1.77 28.71
CA ARG A 138 2.72 2.78 29.06
C ARG A 138 2.80 2.85 30.58
N ASP A 139 3.99 2.63 31.14
CA ASP A 139 4.23 2.65 32.60
C ASP A 139 3.27 1.73 33.40
N GLY A 140 2.91 0.59 32.81
CA GLY A 140 1.98 -0.39 33.40
C GLY A 140 0.49 -0.02 33.29
N VAL A 141 0.16 1.13 32.70
CA VAL A 141 -1.22 1.55 32.45
C VAL A 141 -1.61 1.19 31.02
N GLU A 142 -2.73 0.47 30.88
CA GLU A 142 -3.31 0.14 29.58
C GLU A 142 -4.27 1.25 29.13
N THR A 143 -4.18 1.64 27.86
CA THR A 143 -5.10 2.63 27.27
C THR A 143 -5.48 2.20 25.85
N THR A 144 -6.77 2.27 25.56
CA THR A 144 -7.33 1.91 24.26
C THR A 144 -7.66 3.14 23.44
N TYR A 145 -7.22 3.14 22.17
CA TYR A 145 -7.44 4.21 21.21
C TYR A 145 -8.24 3.67 20.03
N LYS A 146 -9.25 4.43 19.59
CA LYS A 146 -9.96 4.18 18.32
C LYS A 146 -9.42 5.15 17.29
N LEU A 147 -8.76 4.61 16.28
CA LEU A 147 -8.07 5.37 15.25
C LEU A 147 -8.73 5.11 13.89
N ILE A 148 -8.58 6.07 12.97
CA ILE A 148 -8.88 5.86 11.56
C ILE A 148 -7.55 5.73 10.82
N ARG A 149 -7.38 4.66 10.03
CA ARG A 149 -6.18 4.45 9.22
C ARG A 149 -6.07 5.57 8.19
N ALA A 150 -4.95 6.30 8.19
CA ALA A 150 -4.65 7.30 7.17
C ALA A 150 -3.97 6.64 5.96
N SER A 151 -4.11 7.25 4.78
CA SER A 151 -3.41 6.82 3.56
C SER A 151 -1.90 6.62 3.80
N PHE A 152 -1.37 5.48 3.38
CA PHE A 152 0.04 5.14 3.47
C PHE A 152 0.90 6.20 2.76
N THR A 153 0.54 6.58 1.53
CA THR A 153 1.31 7.54 0.73
C THR A 153 1.30 8.93 1.33
N LYS A 154 0.24 9.31 2.06
CA LYS A 154 0.20 10.57 2.81
C LYS A 154 1.17 10.58 4.00
N ILE A 155 1.37 9.44 4.66
CA ILE A 155 2.21 9.34 5.86
C ILE A 155 3.69 9.05 5.52
N PHE A 156 3.95 8.18 4.56
CA PHE A 156 5.28 7.67 4.24
C PHE A 156 5.79 8.04 2.83
N GLY A 157 4.95 8.66 1.99
CA GLY A 157 5.27 8.96 0.60
C GLY A 157 5.13 7.75 -0.33
N MET A 158 5.38 7.98 -1.62
CA MET A 158 5.48 6.89 -2.60
C MET A 158 6.85 6.21 -2.53
N PRO A 159 6.91 4.88 -2.70
CA PRO A 159 8.18 4.18 -2.87
C PRO A 159 8.85 4.64 -4.18
N THR A 160 10.09 5.08 -4.07
CA THR A 160 10.95 5.41 -5.22
C THR A 160 11.94 4.26 -5.44
N GLU A 161 12.20 3.90 -6.70
CA GLU A 161 13.09 2.79 -7.08
C GLU A 161 14.52 2.89 -6.50
N THR A 162 14.92 4.08 -6.05
CA THR A 162 16.23 4.36 -5.44
C THR A 162 16.35 4.06 -3.93
N LYS A 163 15.29 3.63 -3.23
CA LYS A 163 15.35 3.40 -1.78
C LYS A 163 15.38 1.91 -1.44
N THR A 164 16.58 1.32 -1.45
CA THR A 164 16.88 0.06 -0.77
C THR A 164 16.89 0.30 0.74
N LYS A 165 15.98 -0.35 1.49
CA LYS A 165 15.99 -0.75 2.92
C LYS A 165 16.52 0.17 4.05
N GLU A 166 17.05 1.36 3.77
CA GLU A 166 17.80 2.17 4.75
C GLU A 166 17.03 3.36 5.32
N ASP A 167 15.82 3.64 4.80
CA ASP A 167 15.08 4.87 5.14
C ASP A 167 13.90 4.68 6.12
N SER A 168 13.75 3.48 6.72
CA SER A 168 12.84 3.29 7.85
C SER A 168 13.36 3.92 9.15
N SER A 169 14.61 4.40 9.16
CA SER A 169 15.29 5.04 10.30
C SER A 169 15.51 6.54 10.18
N ASP A 170 15.14 7.20 9.08
CA ASP A 170 15.61 8.57 8.87
C ASP A 170 14.70 9.67 9.49
N LYS A 171 15.38 10.41 10.39
CA LYS A 171 15.07 11.63 11.17
C LYS A 171 13.82 11.62 12.01
#